data_AF-A0A3Q9EE13-F1
#
_entry.id   AF-A0A3Q9EE13-F1
#
_cell.length_a   1.000
_cell.length_b   1.000
_cell.length_c   1.000
_cell.angle_alpha   90.00
_cell.angle_beta   90.00
_cell.angle_gamma   90.00
#
_symmetry.space_group_name_H-M   'P 1'
#
loop_
_entity.id
_entity.type
_entity.pdbx_description
1 polymer ?
#
loop_
_entity_poly.entity_id
_entity_poly.type
_entity_poly.pdbx_seq_one_letter_code
_entity_poly.pdbx_strand_id
1 'polypeptide(L)'
;MFPTQSRAQSNTVGVVTLVAVFLVTATVVGLAVVDNVETDDRPLMSAEFEANGTDLTLRHVGGDAAPNGELTVIVDADGTTTRLGLGPPDERFALGDEREFEDVLSPGTTTDVKLVHLPSGAILDEGTVRATDEPAETGAIEGTVTGDEAATLRGSGAAFILRRSLAPIAGVTVTIEGSQSVTEATTTADGGYRVDGLSPGSYEVSATAAGFGVATATASVTANETTTVDLQLDPLEPAAFDVEIAGVDATADAGDPVVVNATVENLGDERGTETVELRVGGEAVDSAEVALDPGENRTVSLRWQTLPTDVGVTELTVASEDDTARATVDVRETDAVAYLDRDGDGDAEETYTAGDLAFPRDVEGHLVVFDNAAIGGPVSIAADRITVEDGVTLEAGSIDLTGRDRVSLAGSTLDTSSGGILADAGDVTVRSGGDISAAGAIVRATGIIFTDAGDITFEAQSDVDVSGGFFDASAGEFLFFSPDNGSIRIASDSGTVTTTDTEFEPEPTIESGDG
;
A
#
# COMPACT_ATOMS: atom_id res chain seq x y z
N MET A 1 12.95 -23.85 159.34
CA MET A 1 11.54 -23.63 158.97
C MET A 1 11.49 -22.43 158.04
N PHE A 2 11.40 -22.72 156.74
CA PHE A 2 11.05 -21.82 155.63
C PHE A 2 9.62 -21.26 155.87
N PRO A 3 9.22 -20.07 155.34
CA PRO A 3 9.14 -19.84 153.90
C PRO A 3 9.44 -18.42 153.36
N THR A 4 9.78 -18.48 152.08
CA THR A 4 9.96 -17.45 151.06
C THR A 4 8.63 -16.79 150.66
N GLN A 5 8.65 -15.47 150.43
CA GLN A 5 7.57 -14.76 149.74
C GLN A 5 8.04 -14.20 148.40
N SER A 6 7.40 -14.74 147.37
CA SER A 6 7.39 -14.35 145.97
C SER A 6 6.74 -12.97 145.77
N ARG A 7 7.26 -12.19 144.81
CA ARG A 7 6.49 -11.16 144.10
C ARG A 7 6.66 -11.38 142.60
N ALA A 8 5.53 -11.63 141.95
CA ALA A 8 5.37 -11.83 140.53
C ALA A 8 5.56 -10.51 139.75
N GLN A 9 6.37 -10.53 138.69
CA GLN A 9 6.28 -9.55 137.60
C GLN A 9 5.36 -10.09 136.51
N SER A 10 4.53 -9.20 135.96
CA SER A 10 3.30 -9.50 135.21
C SER A 10 3.56 -9.75 133.71
N ASN A 11 3.17 -10.92 133.22
CA ASN A 11 3.17 -11.30 131.79
C ASN A 11 2.23 -10.44 130.92
N THR A 12 1.37 -9.60 131.51
CA THR A 12 0.37 -8.83 130.76
C THR A 12 0.96 -7.57 130.10
N VAL A 13 1.99 -6.95 130.69
CA VAL A 13 2.55 -5.69 130.18
C VAL A 13 3.37 -5.90 128.88
N GLY A 14 4.05 -7.04 128.76
CA GLY A 14 4.82 -7.38 127.55
C GLY A 14 3.94 -7.57 126.31
N VAL A 15 2.80 -8.27 126.46
CA VAL A 15 1.89 -8.57 125.35
C VAL A 15 1.19 -7.30 124.83
N VAL A 16 0.72 -6.43 125.72
CA VAL A 16 0.03 -5.19 125.33
C VAL A 16 0.97 -4.26 124.55
N THR A 17 2.24 -4.19 124.93
CA THR A 17 3.22 -3.34 124.25
C THR A 17 3.56 -3.88 122.85
N LEU A 18 3.66 -5.21 122.69
CA LEU A 18 3.94 -5.83 121.39
C LEU A 18 2.79 -5.63 120.40
N VAL A 19 1.54 -5.79 120.85
CA VAL A 19 0.34 -5.58 120.02
C VAL A 19 0.22 -4.11 119.58
N ALA A 20 0.54 -3.16 120.47
CA ALA A 20 0.51 -1.74 120.13
C ALA A 20 1.54 -1.38 119.05
N VAL A 21 2.76 -1.92 119.10
CA VAL A 21 3.78 -1.67 118.07
C VAL A 21 3.36 -2.28 116.72
N PHE A 22 2.80 -3.49 116.73
CA PHE A 22 2.36 -4.16 115.50
C PHE A 22 1.18 -3.45 114.83
N LEU A 23 0.26 -2.88 115.61
CA LEU A 23 -0.85 -2.06 115.09
C LEU A 23 -0.34 -0.76 114.44
N VAL A 24 0.64 -0.10 115.05
CA VAL A 24 1.20 1.13 114.48
C VAL A 24 1.99 0.85 113.21
N THR A 25 2.80 -0.21 113.15
CA THR A 25 3.52 -0.57 111.92
C THR A 25 2.59 -1.06 110.81
N ALA A 26 1.55 -1.83 111.12
CA ALA A 26 0.57 -2.26 110.13
C ALA A 26 -0.24 -1.09 109.55
N THR A 27 -0.54 -0.07 110.36
CA THR A 27 -1.28 1.12 109.90
C THR A 27 -0.41 2.00 109.00
N VAL A 28 0.87 2.18 109.33
CA VAL A 28 1.80 2.98 108.51
C VAL A 28 2.15 2.28 107.19
N VAL A 29 2.31 0.96 107.18
CA VAL A 29 2.51 0.20 105.94
C VAL A 29 1.22 0.11 105.12
N GLY A 30 0.05 0.05 105.77
CA GLY A 30 -1.25 0.09 105.10
C GLY A 30 -1.54 1.41 104.38
N LEU A 31 -1.11 2.55 104.94
CA LEU A 31 -1.26 3.85 104.29
C LEU A 31 -0.29 4.07 103.12
N ALA A 32 0.92 3.50 103.16
CA ALA A 32 1.91 3.66 102.09
C ALA A 32 1.63 2.81 100.83
N VAL A 33 0.78 1.78 100.92
CA VAL A 33 0.44 0.88 99.79
C VAL A 33 -0.83 1.31 99.07
N VAL A 34 -1.72 2.07 99.71
CA VAL A 34 -3.02 2.46 99.12
C VAL A 34 -2.94 3.78 98.34
N ASP A 35 -1.94 4.63 98.59
CA ASP A 35 -1.80 5.94 97.93
C ASP A 35 -1.08 5.90 96.56
N ASN A 36 -0.79 4.70 96.02
CA ASN A 36 0.02 4.54 94.82
C ASN A 36 -0.61 3.62 93.76
N VAL A 37 -1.95 3.66 93.65
CA VAL A 37 -2.65 3.14 92.48
C VAL A 37 -3.02 4.34 91.61
N GLU A 38 -2.22 4.59 90.57
CA GLU A 38 -2.69 5.42 89.45
C GLU A 38 -3.99 4.78 88.93
N THR A 39 -5.10 5.50 89.06
CA THR A 39 -6.34 5.14 88.38
C THR A 39 -6.12 5.43 86.91
N ASP A 40 -6.03 4.39 86.13
CA ASP A 40 -5.86 4.47 84.69
C ASP A 40 -7.19 4.91 84.08
N ASP A 41 -7.35 6.22 83.85
CA ASP A 41 -8.58 6.88 83.39
C ASP A 41 -8.92 6.58 81.90
N ARG A 42 -8.49 5.42 81.40
CA ARG A 42 -8.72 4.98 80.01
C ARG A 42 -10.10 4.30 79.91
N PRO A 43 -10.95 4.70 78.95
CA PRO A 43 -12.18 3.95 78.68
C PRO A 43 -11.80 2.58 78.12
N LEU A 44 -12.35 1.51 78.68
CA LEU A 44 -12.23 0.17 78.09
C LEU A 44 -13.37 0.01 77.08
N MET A 45 -13.09 0.12 75.78
CA MET A 45 -14.09 0.07 74.70
C MET A 45 -13.67 -0.94 73.64
N SER A 46 -14.65 -1.61 73.02
CA SER A 46 -14.47 -2.46 71.84
C SER A 46 -15.41 -1.99 70.73
N ALA A 47 -14.90 -1.93 69.51
CA ALA A 47 -15.60 -1.46 68.34
C ALA A 47 -15.36 -2.39 67.14
N GLU A 48 -16.36 -2.49 66.27
CA GLU A 48 -16.28 -3.27 65.04
C GLU A 48 -16.20 -2.33 63.84
N PHE A 49 -15.37 -2.70 62.86
CA PHE A 49 -15.18 -1.96 61.61
C PHE A 49 -15.72 -2.81 60.46
N GLU A 50 -16.58 -2.22 59.63
CA GLU A 50 -17.15 -2.87 58.44
C GLU A 50 -16.96 -1.94 57.24
N ALA A 51 -16.60 -2.50 56.08
CA ALA A 51 -16.51 -1.76 54.83
C ALA A 51 -17.69 -2.11 53.92
N ASN A 52 -18.29 -1.08 53.33
CA ASN A 52 -19.34 -1.21 52.32
C ASN A 52 -18.94 -0.35 51.12
N GLY A 53 -18.44 -0.95 50.04
CA GLY A 53 -17.81 -0.18 48.96
C GLY A 53 -16.56 0.56 49.47
N THR A 54 -16.55 1.88 49.31
CA THR A 54 -15.52 2.81 49.81
C THR A 54 -15.83 3.41 51.19
N ASP A 55 -17.01 3.10 51.75
CA ASP A 55 -17.48 3.62 53.03
C ASP A 55 -17.03 2.74 54.19
N LEU A 56 -16.77 3.37 55.34
CA LEU A 56 -16.39 2.71 56.58
C LEU A 56 -17.46 2.92 57.65
N THR A 57 -17.92 1.82 58.24
CA THR A 57 -18.83 1.83 59.38
C THR A 57 -18.10 1.40 60.64
N LEU A 58 -18.22 2.21 61.70
CA LEU A 58 -17.74 1.93 63.05
C LEU A 58 -18.94 1.67 63.97
N ARG A 59 -18.96 0.53 64.66
CA ARG A 59 -20.00 0.18 65.63
C ARG A 59 -19.43 -0.09 67.02
N HIS A 60 -20.01 0.49 68.07
CA HIS A 60 -19.63 0.17 69.45
C HIS A 60 -20.24 -1.16 69.88
N VAL A 61 -19.40 -2.14 70.22
CA VAL A 61 -19.85 -3.52 70.53
C VAL A 61 -19.62 -3.94 71.98
N GLY A 62 -18.89 -3.14 72.79
CA GLY A 62 -18.65 -3.46 74.19
C GLY A 62 -17.85 -2.41 74.96
N GLY A 63 -18.04 -2.36 76.28
CA GLY A 63 -17.25 -1.50 77.17
C GLY A 63 -17.86 -0.14 77.52
N ASP A 64 -17.02 0.78 77.99
CA ASP A 64 -17.39 2.12 78.45
C ASP A 64 -17.83 3.04 77.29
N ALA A 65 -18.71 3.99 77.58
CA ALA A 65 -19.05 5.06 76.65
C ALA A 65 -18.05 6.22 76.80
N ALA A 66 -17.53 6.75 75.69
CA ALA A 66 -16.60 7.87 75.68
C ALA A 66 -17.15 9.06 74.88
N PRO A 67 -16.81 10.32 75.24
CA PRO A 67 -17.18 11.49 74.45
C PRO A 67 -16.65 11.40 73.01
N ASN A 68 -17.46 11.77 72.03
CA ASN A 68 -17.08 11.75 70.62
C ASN A 68 -15.88 12.67 70.35
N GLY A 69 -15.78 13.80 71.07
CA GLY A 69 -14.63 14.71 70.99
C GLY A 69 -13.32 14.14 71.55
N GLU A 70 -13.36 13.01 72.26
CA GLU A 70 -12.19 12.29 72.78
C GLU A 70 -11.81 11.08 71.92
N LEU A 71 -12.57 10.79 70.87
CA LEU A 71 -12.35 9.66 69.98
C LEU A 71 -12.01 10.12 68.55
N THR A 72 -11.12 9.39 67.90
CA THR A 72 -10.88 9.52 66.46
C THR A 72 -10.69 8.16 65.83
N VAL A 73 -11.16 7.99 64.61
CA VAL A 73 -10.83 6.84 63.77
C VAL A 73 -9.64 7.23 62.89
N ILE A 74 -8.62 6.40 62.87
CA ILE A 74 -7.47 6.53 61.99
C ILE A 74 -7.61 5.49 60.89
N VAL A 75 -7.55 5.93 59.64
CA VAL A 75 -7.58 5.09 58.45
C VAL A 75 -6.22 5.22 57.76
N ASP A 76 -5.48 4.12 57.68
CA ASP A 76 -4.18 4.05 57.01
C ASP A 76 -4.35 3.36 55.64
N ALA A 77 -4.67 4.16 54.62
CA ALA A 77 -4.90 3.69 53.25
C ALA A 77 -3.79 4.17 52.30
N ASP A 78 -3.19 3.25 51.54
CA ASP A 78 -2.20 3.54 50.48
C ASP A 78 -1.05 4.47 50.90
N GLY A 79 -0.58 4.33 52.15
CA GLY A 79 0.50 5.14 52.72
C GLY A 79 0.07 6.55 53.17
N THR A 80 -1.22 6.85 53.14
CA THR A 80 -1.83 8.08 53.66
C THR A 80 -2.63 7.78 54.93
N THR A 81 -2.33 8.51 56.01
CA THR A 81 -3.06 8.41 57.28
C THR A 81 -4.11 9.50 57.40
N THR A 82 -5.38 9.13 57.43
CA THR A 82 -6.52 10.04 57.61
C THR A 82 -7.10 9.92 59.02
N ARG A 83 -7.47 11.04 59.65
CA ARG A 83 -8.12 11.08 60.97
C ARG A 83 -9.56 11.56 60.84
N LEU A 84 -10.50 10.74 61.26
CA LEU A 84 -11.94 10.96 61.18
C LEU A 84 -12.48 11.18 62.60
N GLY A 85 -13.29 12.23 62.78
CA GLY A 85 -13.97 12.51 64.05
C GLY A 85 -15.37 11.91 64.06
N LEU A 86 -15.84 11.40 65.20
CA LEU A 86 -17.11 10.66 65.26
C LEU A 86 -18.37 11.53 65.17
N GLY A 87 -18.31 12.82 65.54
CA GLY A 87 -19.39 13.81 65.41
C GLY A 87 -20.73 13.50 66.13
N PRO A 88 -21.51 14.53 66.50
CA PRO A 88 -21.08 15.80 67.08
C PRO A 88 -20.30 15.59 68.40
N PRO A 89 -19.40 16.52 68.79
CA PRO A 89 -18.41 16.29 69.85
C PRO A 89 -19.00 16.21 71.28
N ASP A 90 -20.16 16.82 71.49
CA ASP A 90 -20.86 16.85 72.79
C ASP A 90 -21.63 15.55 73.09
N GLU A 91 -21.76 14.68 72.10
CA GLU A 91 -22.34 13.35 72.26
C GLU A 91 -21.30 12.34 72.75
N ARG A 92 -21.79 11.21 73.28
CA ARG A 92 -20.96 10.07 73.66
C ARG A 92 -21.22 8.92 72.70
N PHE A 93 -20.15 8.21 72.34
CA PHE A 93 -20.24 6.96 71.61
C PHE A 93 -20.49 5.84 72.64
N ALA A 94 -21.73 5.36 72.70
CA ALA A 94 -22.20 4.36 73.65
C ALA A 94 -22.47 3.01 72.97
N LEU A 95 -22.68 1.98 73.79
CA LEU A 95 -22.92 0.61 73.31
C LEU A 95 -24.09 0.55 72.31
N GLY A 96 -23.82 0.02 71.12
CA GLY A 96 -24.80 -0.10 70.04
C GLY A 96 -24.86 1.09 69.09
N ASP A 97 -24.14 2.18 69.37
CA ASP A 97 -24.04 3.31 68.44
C ASP A 97 -23.21 2.93 67.21
N GLU A 98 -23.58 3.52 66.07
CA GLU A 98 -22.92 3.34 64.79
C GLU A 98 -22.51 4.71 64.21
N ARG A 99 -21.40 4.72 63.45
CA ARG A 99 -20.88 5.89 62.74
C ARG A 99 -20.41 5.46 61.36
N GLU A 100 -20.91 6.14 60.34
CA GLU A 100 -20.57 5.92 58.94
C GLU A 100 -19.66 7.05 58.46
N PHE A 101 -18.64 6.68 57.70
CA PHE A 101 -17.67 7.58 57.09
C PHE A 101 -17.63 7.30 55.60
N GLU A 102 -18.18 8.22 54.82
CA GLU A 102 -18.30 8.08 53.37
C GLU A 102 -16.95 8.29 52.67
N ASP A 103 -16.65 7.46 51.67
CA ASP A 103 -15.49 7.58 50.76
C ASP A 103 -14.12 7.70 51.43
N VAL A 104 -13.90 6.96 52.53
CA VAL A 104 -12.62 7.01 53.28
C VAL A 104 -11.68 5.85 52.97
N LEU A 105 -12.13 4.84 52.23
CA LEU A 105 -11.35 3.67 51.81
C LEU A 105 -11.04 3.73 50.31
N SER A 106 -9.92 3.13 49.90
CA SER A 106 -9.58 2.98 48.48
C SER A 106 -10.18 1.68 47.91
N PRO A 107 -10.84 1.69 46.73
CA PRO A 107 -11.43 0.50 46.12
C PRO A 107 -10.42 -0.65 45.95
N GLY A 108 -10.85 -1.88 46.26
CA GLY A 108 -10.06 -3.09 46.05
C GLY A 108 -8.91 -3.32 47.03
N THR A 109 -8.64 -2.38 47.94
CA THR A 109 -7.53 -2.45 48.89
C THR A 109 -7.95 -2.96 50.28
N THR A 110 -7.00 -3.53 51.01
CA THR A 110 -7.14 -3.84 52.44
C THR A 110 -6.47 -2.73 53.24
N THR A 111 -7.22 -2.10 54.14
CA THR A 111 -6.86 -0.89 54.86
C THR A 111 -6.85 -1.16 56.37
N ASP A 112 -5.81 -0.69 57.07
CA ASP A 112 -5.74 -0.74 58.53
C ASP A 112 -6.56 0.40 59.14
N VAL A 113 -7.40 0.09 60.13
CA VAL A 113 -8.27 1.05 60.81
C VAL A 113 -8.12 0.93 62.31
N LYS A 114 -8.05 2.07 63.00
CA LYS A 114 -7.86 2.15 64.46
C LYS A 114 -8.81 3.15 65.09
N LEU A 115 -9.41 2.77 66.21
CA LEU A 115 -10.12 3.70 67.08
C LEU A 115 -9.17 4.15 68.19
N VAL A 116 -8.95 5.47 68.32
CA VAL A 116 -7.96 6.04 69.22
C VAL A 116 -8.61 7.03 70.19
N HIS A 117 -8.28 6.88 71.47
CA HIS A 117 -8.62 7.84 72.52
C HIS A 117 -7.61 9.00 72.54
N LEU A 118 -8.05 10.19 72.16
CA LEU A 118 -7.20 11.37 71.98
C LEU A 118 -6.46 11.82 73.25
N PRO A 119 -7.11 11.91 74.45
CA PRO A 119 -6.43 12.37 75.66
C PRO A 119 -5.26 11.49 76.09
N SER A 120 -5.39 10.16 75.95
CA SER A 120 -4.36 9.20 76.37
C SER A 120 -3.46 8.72 75.23
N GLY A 121 -3.87 8.92 73.97
CA GLY A 121 -3.24 8.35 72.79
C GLY A 121 -3.39 6.83 72.66
N ALA A 122 -4.24 6.21 73.49
CA ALA A 122 -4.42 4.75 73.48
C ALA A 122 -5.25 4.31 72.28
N ILE A 123 -4.82 3.22 71.63
CA ILE A 123 -5.65 2.48 70.66
C ILE A 123 -6.68 1.69 71.48
N LEU A 124 -7.95 1.99 71.27
CA LEU A 124 -9.08 1.32 71.92
C LEU A 124 -9.46 0.04 71.17
N ASP A 125 -9.45 0.10 69.84
CA ASP A 125 -9.64 -1.07 68.97
C ASP A 125 -8.89 -0.88 67.64
N GLU A 126 -8.54 -1.98 66.99
CA GLU A 126 -7.89 -1.97 65.67
C GLU A 126 -8.33 -3.16 64.84
N GLY A 127 -8.43 -2.95 63.53
CA GLY A 127 -8.85 -3.96 62.58
C GLY A 127 -8.36 -3.68 61.17
N THR A 128 -8.64 -4.62 60.27
CA THR A 128 -8.44 -4.43 58.82
C THR A 128 -9.78 -4.57 58.12
N VAL A 129 -10.05 -3.67 57.19
CA VAL A 129 -11.24 -3.75 56.32
C VAL A 129 -10.78 -3.82 54.87
N ARG A 130 -11.58 -4.46 54.02
CA ARG A 130 -11.30 -4.53 52.57
C ARG A 130 -12.45 -3.87 51.81
N ALA A 131 -12.15 -2.79 51.12
CA ALA A 131 -13.08 -2.16 50.21
C ALA A 131 -13.28 -3.05 48.98
N THR A 132 -14.53 -3.18 48.53
CA THR A 132 -14.85 -3.88 47.28
C THR A 132 -14.62 -2.97 46.09
N ASP A 133 -14.16 -3.50 44.95
CA ASP A 133 -14.13 -2.76 43.69
C ASP A 133 -15.58 -2.49 43.24
N GLU A 134 -15.96 -1.22 43.07
CA GLU A 134 -17.17 -0.87 42.33
C GLU A 134 -17.00 -1.34 40.87
N PRO A 135 -17.98 -2.04 40.26
CA PRO A 135 -17.88 -2.43 38.87
C PRO A 135 -17.77 -1.18 38.01
N ALA A 136 -16.78 -1.12 37.11
CA ALA A 136 -16.66 -0.03 36.15
C ALA A 136 -17.98 0.13 35.40
N GLU A 137 -18.64 1.28 35.57
CA GLU A 137 -19.88 1.54 34.87
C GLU A 137 -19.58 1.69 33.38
N THR A 138 -19.94 0.66 32.61
CA THR A 138 -19.74 0.61 31.17
C THR A 138 -21.07 0.80 30.45
N GLY A 139 -21.02 1.34 29.26
CA GLY A 139 -22.16 1.39 28.32
C GLY A 139 -21.94 0.44 27.15
N ALA A 140 -22.87 0.52 26.19
CA ALA A 140 -22.83 -0.27 24.97
C ALA A 140 -23.16 0.58 23.75
N ILE A 141 -22.67 0.17 22.58
CA ILE A 141 -23.13 0.67 21.27
C ILE A 141 -23.75 -0.50 20.53
N GLU A 142 -24.92 -0.28 19.94
CA GLU A 142 -25.57 -1.22 19.03
C GLU A 142 -26.10 -0.50 17.81
N GLY A 143 -26.51 -1.25 16.79
CA GLY A 143 -27.16 -0.67 15.63
C GLY A 143 -27.25 -1.64 14.47
N THR A 144 -27.66 -1.13 13.33
CA THR A 144 -27.77 -1.89 12.08
C THR A 144 -26.94 -1.27 10.98
N VAL A 145 -26.33 -2.12 10.15
CA VAL A 145 -25.69 -1.71 8.90
C VAL A 145 -26.56 -2.14 7.74
N THR A 146 -26.93 -1.16 6.91
CA THR A 146 -27.70 -1.37 5.69
C THR A 146 -26.95 -0.83 4.49
N GLY A 147 -27.37 -1.19 3.29
CA GLY A 147 -26.93 -0.53 2.07
C GLY A 147 -27.92 -0.75 0.93
N ASP A 148 -27.77 0.03 -0.13
CA ASP A 148 -28.51 -0.25 -1.36
C ASP A 148 -28.03 -1.60 -1.93
N GLU A 149 -28.94 -2.53 -2.21
CA GLU A 149 -28.56 -3.72 -2.98
C GLU A 149 -27.96 -3.25 -4.32
N ALA A 150 -26.74 -3.71 -4.62
CA ALA A 150 -26.18 -3.60 -5.97
C ALA A 150 -27.25 -4.07 -6.95
N ALA A 151 -27.72 -3.17 -7.81
CA ALA A 151 -28.89 -3.38 -8.65
C ALA A 151 -28.67 -4.60 -9.55
N THR A 152 -29.12 -5.78 -9.12
CA THR A 152 -29.12 -6.96 -9.99
C THR A 152 -30.24 -6.78 -11.01
N LEU A 153 -29.89 -6.27 -12.18
CA LEU A 153 -30.79 -6.16 -13.33
C LEU A 153 -31.25 -7.57 -13.75
N ARG A 154 -32.38 -8.04 -13.22
CA ARG A 154 -33.13 -9.16 -13.78
C ARG A 154 -34.61 -8.80 -13.91
N GLY A 155 -35.03 -8.43 -15.11
CA GLY A 155 -36.46 -8.35 -15.41
C GLY A 155 -36.82 -7.61 -16.70
N SER A 156 -37.24 -8.38 -17.70
CA SER A 156 -37.80 -7.93 -18.97
C SER A 156 -39.12 -7.15 -18.79
N GLY A 157 -39.14 -5.90 -19.26
CA GLY A 157 -40.32 -5.19 -19.77
C GLY A 157 -41.51 -4.93 -18.83
N ALA A 158 -41.40 -3.91 -17.97
CA ALA A 158 -42.47 -2.96 -17.64
C ALA A 158 -41.92 -1.88 -16.69
N ALA A 159 -42.27 -0.61 -16.94
CA ALA A 159 -41.93 0.60 -16.19
C ALA A 159 -41.32 0.39 -14.78
N PHE A 160 -40.00 0.57 -14.68
CA PHE A 160 -39.25 0.57 -13.42
C PHE A 160 -39.54 1.83 -12.62
N ILE A 161 -40.18 1.68 -11.46
CA ILE A 161 -40.03 2.64 -10.35
C ILE A 161 -38.86 2.11 -9.53
N LEU A 162 -37.72 2.79 -9.57
CA LEU A 162 -36.56 2.45 -8.74
C LEU A 162 -36.94 2.67 -7.26
N ARG A 163 -37.35 1.62 -6.56
CA ARG A 163 -37.38 1.63 -5.09
C ARG A 163 -35.98 1.23 -4.64
N ARG A 164 -35.16 2.20 -4.24
CA ARG A 164 -33.99 1.94 -3.39
C ARG A 164 -34.51 1.34 -2.09
N SER A 165 -34.36 0.04 -1.91
CA SER A 165 -34.65 -0.63 -0.64
C SER A 165 -33.34 -0.91 0.05
N LEU A 166 -33.13 -0.27 1.19
CA LEU A 166 -31.99 -0.53 2.06
C LEU A 166 -32.11 -1.95 2.63
N ALA A 167 -31.18 -2.82 2.23
CA ALA A 167 -31.09 -4.20 2.72
C ALA A 167 -30.05 -4.28 3.85
N PRO A 168 -30.28 -5.11 4.88
CA PRO A 168 -29.28 -5.37 5.90
C PRO A 168 -28.06 -6.09 5.30
N ILE A 169 -26.85 -5.67 5.69
CA ILE A 169 -25.59 -6.26 5.21
C ILE A 169 -24.95 -7.09 6.32
N ALA A 170 -24.78 -8.38 6.06
CA ALA A 170 -24.14 -9.32 6.98
C ALA A 170 -22.61 -9.37 6.79
N GLY A 171 -21.86 -9.64 7.85
CA GLY A 171 -20.40 -9.80 7.76
C GLY A 171 -19.61 -8.50 7.63
N VAL A 172 -20.22 -7.33 7.83
CA VAL A 172 -19.55 -6.03 7.84
C VAL A 172 -18.69 -5.91 9.10
N THR A 173 -17.45 -5.46 8.97
CA THR A 173 -16.61 -5.13 10.12
C THR A 173 -16.95 -3.72 10.59
N VAL A 174 -17.39 -3.60 11.84
CA VAL A 174 -17.68 -2.34 12.51
C VAL A 174 -16.59 -2.07 13.54
N THR A 175 -15.82 -1.00 13.35
CA THR A 175 -14.75 -0.59 14.25
C THR A 175 -15.20 0.62 15.06
N ILE A 176 -15.07 0.52 16.38
CA ILE A 176 -15.43 1.54 17.37
C ILE A 176 -14.14 2.04 18.00
N GLU A 177 -13.75 3.27 17.67
CA GLU A 177 -12.52 3.91 18.15
C GLU A 177 -12.86 5.04 19.14
N GLY A 178 -12.31 4.92 20.35
CA GLY A 178 -12.37 5.93 21.39
C GLY A 178 -10.97 6.42 21.76
N SER A 179 -10.89 7.37 22.69
CA SER A 179 -9.62 8.04 23.02
C SER A 179 -8.48 7.13 23.49
N GLN A 180 -8.79 5.94 24.01
CA GLN A 180 -7.81 4.98 24.56
C GLN A 180 -8.15 3.50 24.21
N SER A 181 -9.12 3.26 23.33
CA SER A 181 -9.63 1.91 23.06
C SER A 181 -10.13 1.81 21.62
N VAL A 182 -9.81 0.70 20.95
CA VAL A 182 -10.37 0.32 19.65
C VAL A 182 -10.99 -1.07 19.81
N THR A 183 -12.25 -1.22 19.42
CA THR A 183 -12.97 -2.50 19.47
C THR A 183 -13.61 -2.77 18.12
N GLU A 184 -13.69 -4.04 17.73
CA GLU A 184 -14.31 -4.45 16.46
C GLU A 184 -15.49 -5.41 16.71
N ALA A 185 -16.51 -5.30 15.88
CA ALA A 185 -17.64 -6.23 15.80
C ALA A 185 -17.93 -6.59 14.35
N THR A 186 -18.64 -7.71 14.15
CA THR A 186 -19.10 -8.12 12.82
C THR A 186 -20.63 -8.16 12.80
N THR A 187 -21.25 -7.63 11.75
CA THR A 187 -22.72 -7.63 11.62
C THR A 187 -23.27 -9.04 11.41
N THR A 188 -24.45 -9.29 11.97
CA THR A 188 -25.22 -10.53 11.83
C THR A 188 -25.96 -10.61 10.48
N ALA A 189 -26.65 -11.72 10.21
CA ALA A 189 -27.45 -11.91 9.00
C ALA A 189 -28.54 -10.83 8.81
N ASP A 190 -29.01 -10.25 9.90
CA ASP A 190 -30.02 -9.17 9.89
C ASP A 190 -29.36 -7.77 9.89
N GLY A 191 -28.05 -7.67 9.66
CA GLY A 191 -27.29 -6.41 9.62
C GLY A 191 -26.98 -5.81 10.99
N GLY A 192 -27.47 -6.40 12.08
CA GLY A 192 -27.28 -5.88 13.44
C GLY A 192 -25.87 -6.14 13.99
N TYR A 193 -25.35 -5.20 14.79
CA TYR A 193 -24.12 -5.34 15.58
C TYR A 193 -24.33 -4.80 17.01
N ARG A 194 -23.50 -5.27 17.95
CA ARG A 194 -23.48 -4.78 19.34
C ARG A 194 -22.10 -4.94 19.96
N VAL A 195 -21.66 -3.92 20.70
CA VAL A 195 -20.42 -3.90 21.48
C VAL A 195 -20.73 -3.40 22.88
N ASP A 196 -20.44 -4.23 23.89
CA ASP A 196 -20.62 -3.94 25.31
C ASP A 196 -19.28 -3.59 25.99
N GLY A 197 -19.33 -3.06 27.21
CA GLY A 197 -18.12 -2.84 28.02
C GLY A 197 -17.36 -1.56 27.66
N LEU A 198 -18.00 -0.61 26.99
CA LEU A 198 -17.38 0.65 26.58
C LEU A 198 -17.42 1.65 27.72
N SER A 199 -16.28 2.25 28.06
CA SER A 199 -16.24 3.34 29.04
C SER A 199 -17.07 4.55 28.57
N PRO A 200 -17.67 5.33 29.48
CA PRO A 200 -18.38 6.55 29.09
C PRO A 200 -17.44 7.51 28.35
N GLY A 201 -17.89 8.04 27.21
CA GLY A 201 -17.05 8.89 26.35
C GLY A 201 -17.56 9.01 24.91
N SER A 202 -16.81 9.75 24.09
CA SER A 202 -17.08 9.90 22.66
C SER A 202 -16.30 8.85 21.85
N TYR A 203 -16.97 8.28 20.87
CA TYR A 203 -16.45 7.25 19.97
C TYR A 203 -16.73 7.61 18.51
N GLU A 204 -15.83 7.21 17.63
CA GLU A 204 -16.05 7.13 16.18
C GLU A 204 -16.37 5.68 15.81
N VAL A 205 -17.47 5.49 15.11
CA VAL A 205 -17.92 4.19 14.62
C VAL A 205 -17.74 4.19 13.11
N SER A 206 -16.96 3.23 12.59
CA SER A 206 -16.76 3.04 11.15
C SER A 206 -17.22 1.64 10.73
N ALA A 207 -17.84 1.52 9.57
CA ALA A 207 -18.26 0.26 8.98
C ALA A 207 -17.55 0.05 7.65
N THR A 208 -16.94 -1.13 7.47
CA THR A 208 -16.21 -1.51 6.25
C THR A 208 -16.67 -2.87 5.75
N ALA A 209 -16.99 -2.95 4.46
CA ALA A 209 -17.35 -4.16 3.76
C ALA A 209 -16.77 -4.17 2.33
N ALA A 210 -16.46 -5.34 1.79
CA ALA A 210 -15.98 -5.46 0.42
C ALA A 210 -17.04 -5.02 -0.59
N GLY A 211 -16.66 -4.20 -1.57
CA GLY A 211 -17.57 -3.63 -2.59
C GLY A 211 -18.41 -2.44 -2.11
N PHE A 212 -18.10 -1.87 -0.94
CA PHE A 212 -18.79 -0.70 -0.39
C PHE A 212 -17.80 0.36 0.10
N GLY A 213 -18.21 1.62 0.02
CA GLY A 213 -17.50 2.74 0.65
C GLY A 213 -17.56 2.66 2.17
N VAL A 214 -16.59 3.27 2.86
CA VAL A 214 -16.57 3.32 4.33
C VAL A 214 -17.61 4.31 4.82
N ALA A 215 -18.47 3.88 5.74
CA ALA A 215 -19.40 4.75 6.45
C ALA A 215 -18.89 5.05 7.86
N THR A 216 -18.96 6.31 8.29
CA THR A 216 -18.55 6.73 9.64
C THR A 216 -19.66 7.52 10.35
N ALA A 217 -19.73 7.37 11.67
CA ALA A 217 -20.63 8.11 12.54
C ALA A 217 -20.00 8.32 13.92
N THR A 218 -20.40 9.37 14.63
CA THR A 218 -19.95 9.63 16.00
C THR A 218 -21.01 9.21 17.01
N ALA A 219 -20.58 8.60 18.12
CA ALA A 219 -21.44 8.13 19.20
C ALA A 219 -20.94 8.66 20.56
N SER A 220 -21.86 8.93 21.49
CA SER A 220 -21.53 9.26 22.88
C SER A 220 -22.08 8.19 23.80
N VAL A 221 -21.21 7.43 24.44
CA VAL A 221 -21.57 6.36 25.38
C VAL A 221 -21.71 6.94 26.79
N THR A 222 -22.80 6.60 27.45
CA THR A 222 -23.06 6.92 28.86
C THR A 222 -23.05 5.64 29.70
N ALA A 223 -22.65 5.74 30.97
CA ALA A 223 -22.64 4.63 31.92
C ALA A 223 -24.02 3.94 32.01
N ASN A 224 -24.01 2.61 31.93
CA ASN A 224 -25.21 1.76 32.00
C ASN A 224 -26.28 2.02 30.91
N GLU A 225 -25.94 2.75 29.84
CA GLU A 225 -26.82 3.02 28.71
C GLU A 225 -26.34 2.31 27.42
N THR A 226 -27.29 2.05 26.52
CA THR A 226 -27.00 1.57 25.17
C THR A 226 -27.28 2.70 24.17
N THR A 227 -26.29 3.02 23.34
CA THR A 227 -26.40 4.02 22.27
C THR A 227 -26.64 3.31 20.94
N THR A 228 -27.69 3.69 20.21
CA THR A 228 -27.99 3.13 18.88
C THR A 228 -27.36 3.97 17.77
N VAL A 229 -26.62 3.34 16.86
CA VAL A 229 -25.98 3.97 15.70
C VAL A 229 -26.24 3.12 14.46
N ASP A 230 -27.11 3.59 13.57
CA ASP A 230 -27.33 2.93 12.29
C ASP A 230 -26.40 3.51 11.23
N LEU A 231 -25.82 2.64 10.40
CA LEU A 231 -24.89 2.99 9.33
C LEU A 231 -25.46 2.54 7.99
N GLN A 232 -25.26 3.37 6.97
CA GLN A 232 -25.60 3.04 5.60
C GLN A 232 -24.31 3.00 4.77
N LEU A 233 -24.06 1.88 4.11
CA LEU A 233 -22.97 1.70 3.17
C LEU A 233 -23.48 1.94 1.74
N ASP A 234 -22.73 2.74 0.98
CA ASP A 234 -22.98 2.93 -0.44
C ASP A 234 -22.10 1.95 -1.24
N PRO A 235 -22.66 1.20 -2.21
CA PRO A 235 -21.88 0.29 -3.04
C PRO A 235 -20.88 1.06 -3.87
N LEU A 236 -19.68 0.51 -4.03
CA LEU A 236 -18.66 1.07 -4.92
C LEU A 236 -19.07 0.83 -6.37
N GLU A 237 -18.88 1.83 -7.23
CA GLU A 237 -18.97 1.65 -8.68
C GLU A 237 -17.73 0.87 -9.15
N PRO A 238 -17.90 -0.25 -9.88
CA PRO A 238 -16.77 -0.96 -10.47
C PRO A 238 -15.93 -0.04 -11.35
N ALA A 239 -14.67 -0.40 -11.58
CA ALA A 239 -13.82 0.33 -12.52
C ALA A 239 -14.52 0.47 -13.89
N ALA A 240 -14.53 1.68 -14.41
CA ALA A 240 -15.14 2.01 -15.69
C ALA A 240 -14.18 2.94 -16.46
N PHE A 241 -13.67 2.49 -17.60
CA PHE A 241 -12.59 3.19 -18.30
C PHE A 241 -13.11 4.05 -19.45
N ASP A 242 -13.07 5.37 -19.26
CA ASP A 242 -13.33 6.37 -20.29
C ASP A 242 -12.08 6.59 -21.15
N VAL A 243 -12.27 6.80 -22.45
CA VAL A 243 -11.15 6.93 -23.39
C VAL A 243 -11.32 8.18 -24.25
N GLU A 244 -10.28 9.02 -24.29
CA GLU A 244 -10.21 10.21 -25.14
C GLU A 244 -8.96 10.17 -26.03
N ILE A 245 -9.11 10.44 -27.33
CA ILE A 245 -7.95 10.62 -28.22
C ILE A 245 -7.37 12.02 -28.00
N ALA A 246 -6.23 12.07 -27.31
CA ALA A 246 -5.50 13.31 -27.04
C ALA A 246 -4.78 13.87 -28.28
N GLY A 247 -4.37 13.01 -29.22
CA GLY A 247 -3.75 13.45 -30.46
C GLY A 247 -3.43 12.33 -31.45
N VAL A 248 -3.65 12.63 -32.73
CA VAL A 248 -3.25 11.83 -33.89
C VAL A 248 -3.06 12.77 -35.08
N ASP A 249 -2.08 12.48 -35.95
CA ASP A 249 -1.92 13.21 -37.19
C ASP A 249 -3.05 12.86 -38.16
N ALA A 250 -3.73 13.88 -38.67
CA ALA A 250 -4.88 13.69 -39.57
C ALA A 250 -4.49 13.09 -40.94
N THR A 251 -3.19 13.00 -41.23
CA THR A 251 -2.68 12.56 -42.52
C THR A 251 -1.37 11.80 -42.32
N ALA A 252 -1.19 10.72 -43.05
CA ALA A 252 0.04 9.95 -43.09
C ALA A 252 0.32 9.51 -44.52
N ASP A 253 1.58 9.27 -44.86
CA ASP A 253 1.93 8.65 -46.12
C ASP A 253 1.91 7.13 -45.97
N ALA A 254 1.49 6.41 -47.01
CA ALA A 254 1.39 4.96 -46.95
C ALA A 254 2.77 4.32 -46.69
N GLY A 255 2.83 3.45 -45.68
CA GLY A 255 4.07 2.86 -45.18
C GLY A 255 4.62 3.56 -43.93
N ASP A 256 4.15 4.77 -43.59
CA ASP A 256 4.52 5.42 -42.34
C ASP A 256 3.65 4.94 -41.17
N PRO A 257 4.22 4.81 -39.96
CA PRO A 257 3.44 4.48 -38.77
C PRO A 257 2.63 5.70 -38.30
N VAL A 258 1.33 5.48 -38.05
CA VAL A 258 0.45 6.43 -37.38
C VAL A 258 0.51 6.19 -35.87
N VAL A 259 0.83 7.22 -35.09
CA VAL A 259 0.83 7.16 -33.62
C VAL A 259 -0.42 7.86 -33.07
N VAL A 260 -1.20 7.14 -32.28
CA VAL A 260 -2.39 7.63 -31.58
C VAL A 260 -2.09 7.72 -30.09
N ASN A 261 -2.14 8.93 -29.55
CA ASN A 261 -2.05 9.15 -28.10
C ASN A 261 -3.46 9.24 -27.54
N ALA A 262 -3.83 8.31 -26.66
CA ALA A 262 -5.12 8.27 -25.99
C ALA A 262 -4.94 8.44 -24.48
N THR A 263 -5.77 9.28 -23.86
CA THR A 263 -5.89 9.40 -22.41
C THR A 263 -7.01 8.46 -21.96
N VAL A 264 -6.71 7.68 -20.92
CA VAL A 264 -7.61 6.69 -20.33
C VAL A 264 -7.80 7.06 -18.87
N GLU A 265 -9.05 7.17 -18.41
CA GLU A 265 -9.40 7.54 -17.04
C GLU A 265 -10.32 6.50 -16.41
N ASN A 266 -10.05 6.11 -15.16
CA ASN A 266 -10.97 5.26 -14.40
C ASN A 266 -11.98 6.13 -13.65
N LEU A 267 -13.23 6.11 -14.10
CA LEU A 267 -14.35 6.84 -13.50
C LEU A 267 -15.05 6.08 -12.37
N GLY A 268 -14.67 4.83 -12.12
CA GLY A 268 -15.21 4.00 -11.04
C GLY A 268 -14.54 4.24 -9.69
N ASP A 269 -15.09 3.64 -8.64
CA ASP A 269 -14.59 3.71 -7.26
C ASP A 269 -13.63 2.57 -6.89
N GLU A 270 -13.46 1.59 -7.77
CA GLU A 270 -12.55 0.46 -7.59
C GLU A 270 -11.36 0.54 -8.54
N ARG A 271 -10.20 0.02 -8.10
CA ARG A 271 -9.03 -0.15 -8.97
C ARG A 271 -9.35 -1.19 -10.05
N GLY A 272 -9.09 -0.85 -11.30
CA GLY A 272 -9.26 -1.75 -12.44
C GLY A 272 -7.97 -2.01 -13.21
N THR A 273 -7.96 -3.09 -13.98
CA THR A 273 -6.98 -3.33 -15.05
C THR A 273 -7.74 -3.66 -16.31
N GLU A 274 -7.38 -3.03 -17.43
CA GLU A 274 -8.05 -3.24 -18.72
C GLU A 274 -7.09 -3.13 -19.90
N THR A 275 -7.47 -3.72 -21.04
CA THR A 275 -6.72 -3.63 -22.30
C THR A 275 -7.39 -2.63 -23.23
N VAL A 276 -6.67 -1.55 -23.53
CA VAL A 276 -7.11 -0.52 -24.48
C VAL A 276 -6.57 -0.86 -25.86
N GLU A 277 -7.45 -0.95 -26.85
CA GLU A 277 -7.11 -1.38 -28.21
C GLU A 277 -7.24 -0.23 -29.21
N LEU A 278 -6.26 -0.11 -30.12
CA LEU A 278 -6.41 0.65 -31.36
C LEU A 278 -6.94 -0.30 -32.44
N ARG A 279 -8.07 0.07 -33.05
CA ARG A 279 -8.72 -0.69 -34.10
C ARG A 279 -8.82 0.10 -35.40
N VAL A 280 -8.57 -0.58 -36.52
CA VAL A 280 -8.65 -0.06 -37.89
C VAL A 280 -9.55 -0.98 -38.70
N GLY A 281 -10.60 -0.45 -39.33
CA GLY A 281 -11.57 -1.28 -40.07
C GLY A 281 -12.30 -2.33 -39.20
N GLY A 282 -12.25 -2.17 -37.86
CA GLY A 282 -12.80 -3.11 -36.89
C GLY A 282 -11.82 -4.17 -36.37
N GLU A 283 -10.61 -4.25 -36.92
CA GLU A 283 -9.55 -5.17 -36.47
C GLU A 283 -8.59 -4.46 -35.52
N ALA A 284 -8.19 -5.11 -34.43
CA ALA A 284 -7.20 -4.58 -33.49
C ALA A 284 -5.80 -4.63 -34.12
N VAL A 285 -5.13 -3.47 -34.22
CA VAL A 285 -3.78 -3.33 -34.79
C VAL A 285 -2.72 -3.12 -33.73
N ASP A 286 -3.10 -2.61 -32.55
CA ASP A 286 -2.23 -2.46 -31.39
C ASP A 286 -3.05 -2.41 -30.09
N SER A 287 -2.43 -2.71 -28.96
CA SER A 287 -3.09 -2.68 -27.65
C SER A 287 -2.13 -2.39 -26.50
N ALA A 288 -2.68 -1.83 -25.41
CA ALA A 288 -1.94 -1.55 -24.20
C ALA A 288 -2.76 -1.88 -22.95
N GLU A 289 -2.15 -2.59 -22.00
CA GLU A 289 -2.76 -2.83 -20.69
C GLU A 289 -2.53 -1.62 -19.77
N VAL A 290 -3.60 -1.16 -19.13
CA VAL A 290 -3.60 -0.08 -18.14
C VAL A 290 -4.18 -0.59 -16.83
N ALA A 291 -3.59 -0.18 -15.71
CA ALA A 291 -4.09 -0.48 -14.39
C ALA A 291 -4.14 0.81 -13.59
N LEU A 292 -5.36 1.29 -13.30
CA LEU A 292 -5.60 2.62 -12.76
C LEU A 292 -6.38 2.54 -11.45
N ASP A 293 -5.94 3.30 -10.46
CA ASP A 293 -6.73 3.56 -9.25
C ASP A 293 -7.95 4.46 -9.58
N PRO A 294 -8.96 4.55 -8.69
CA PRO A 294 -10.11 5.43 -8.86
C PRO A 294 -9.71 6.89 -9.14
N GLY A 295 -10.25 7.48 -10.20
CA GLY A 295 -9.96 8.86 -10.64
C GLY A 295 -8.54 9.08 -11.17
N GLU A 296 -7.73 8.03 -11.32
CA GLU A 296 -6.44 8.11 -12.00
C GLU A 296 -6.65 8.12 -13.52
N ASN A 297 -5.82 8.88 -14.24
CA ASN A 297 -5.73 8.82 -15.69
C ASN A 297 -4.30 8.54 -16.16
N ARG A 298 -4.18 7.95 -17.33
CA ARG A 298 -2.91 7.65 -17.99
C ARG A 298 -3.02 7.85 -19.48
N THR A 299 -1.97 8.40 -20.09
CA THR A 299 -1.86 8.46 -21.54
C THR A 299 -1.12 7.23 -22.07
N VAL A 300 -1.68 6.59 -23.08
CA VAL A 300 -1.08 5.47 -23.83
C VAL A 300 -0.82 5.88 -25.28
N SER A 301 0.29 5.42 -25.83
CA SER A 301 0.65 5.64 -27.24
C SER A 301 0.50 4.33 -28.00
N LEU A 302 -0.51 4.26 -28.86
CA LEU A 302 -0.82 3.11 -29.71
C LEU A 302 -0.36 3.40 -31.14
N ARG A 303 0.03 2.38 -31.89
CA ARG A 303 0.65 2.52 -33.21
C ARG A 303 -0.09 1.69 -34.26
N TRP A 304 -0.29 2.28 -35.43
CA TRP A 304 -0.78 1.58 -36.61
C TRP A 304 0.25 1.70 -37.73
N GLN A 305 0.82 0.58 -38.16
CA GLN A 305 1.67 0.53 -39.35
C GLN A 305 0.77 0.55 -40.60
N THR A 306 0.79 1.66 -41.35
CA THR A 306 -0.02 1.78 -42.57
C THR A 306 0.56 0.93 -43.69
N LEU A 307 -0.34 0.40 -44.54
CA LEU A 307 -0.02 -0.33 -45.75
C LEU A 307 -0.33 0.51 -47.00
N PRO A 308 0.32 0.24 -48.14
CA PRO A 308 -0.08 0.78 -49.44
C PRO A 308 -1.55 0.53 -49.81
N THR A 309 -2.15 -0.54 -49.26
CA THR A 309 -3.58 -0.85 -49.45
C THR A 309 -4.51 0.00 -48.61
N ASP A 310 -4.00 0.74 -47.63
CA ASP A 310 -4.79 1.55 -46.70
C ASP A 310 -5.01 2.98 -47.20
N VAL A 311 -4.53 3.30 -48.41
CA VAL A 311 -4.67 4.61 -49.05
C VAL A 311 -6.14 5.06 -49.07
N GLY A 312 -6.35 6.30 -48.63
CA GLY A 312 -7.64 6.93 -48.47
C GLY A 312 -7.94 7.30 -47.02
N VAL A 313 -9.18 7.77 -46.80
CA VAL A 313 -9.64 8.19 -45.47
C VAL A 313 -10.07 6.96 -44.68
N THR A 314 -9.37 6.70 -43.58
CA THR A 314 -9.61 5.56 -42.68
C THR A 314 -10.04 6.06 -41.30
N GLU A 315 -11.07 5.44 -40.73
CA GLU A 315 -11.51 5.70 -39.35
C GLU A 315 -10.71 4.82 -38.38
N LEU A 316 -10.14 5.46 -37.37
CA LEU A 316 -9.48 4.83 -36.24
C LEU A 316 -10.45 4.80 -35.06
N THR A 317 -10.49 3.69 -34.33
CA THR A 317 -11.22 3.58 -33.06
C THR A 317 -10.27 3.16 -31.97
N VAL A 318 -10.18 3.95 -30.89
CA VAL A 318 -9.56 3.50 -29.63
C VAL A 318 -10.69 3.04 -28.72
N ALA A 319 -10.59 1.84 -28.17
CA ALA A 319 -11.66 1.22 -27.40
C ALA A 319 -11.14 0.64 -26.07
N SER A 320 -11.90 0.89 -25.01
CA SER A 320 -11.95 0.07 -23.79
C SER A 320 -13.18 -0.87 -23.86
N GLU A 321 -13.41 -1.64 -22.80
CA GLU A 321 -14.63 -2.42 -22.58
C GLU A 321 -15.84 -1.50 -22.36
N ASP A 322 -15.63 -0.32 -21.78
CA ASP A 322 -16.68 0.61 -21.36
C ASP A 322 -16.96 1.75 -22.36
N ASP A 323 -15.95 2.19 -23.11
CA ASP A 323 -16.05 3.37 -23.97
C ASP A 323 -15.23 3.26 -25.27
N THR A 324 -15.53 4.13 -26.24
CA THR A 324 -14.80 4.21 -27.51
C THR A 324 -14.63 5.66 -27.98
N ALA A 325 -13.41 6.02 -28.37
CA ALA A 325 -13.10 7.25 -29.08
C ALA A 325 -12.77 6.99 -30.55
N ARG A 326 -13.08 7.94 -31.44
CA ARG A 326 -12.85 7.82 -32.89
C ARG A 326 -12.10 9.01 -33.46
N ALA A 327 -11.27 8.75 -34.46
CA ALA A 327 -10.59 9.77 -35.26
C ALA A 327 -10.51 9.30 -36.72
N THR A 328 -10.14 10.18 -37.63
CA THR A 328 -9.93 9.83 -39.05
C THR A 328 -8.56 10.25 -39.51
N VAL A 329 -7.92 9.41 -40.31
CA VAL A 329 -6.62 9.68 -40.92
C VAL A 329 -6.73 9.50 -42.43
N ASP A 330 -6.21 10.45 -43.19
CA ASP A 330 -6.06 10.40 -44.65
C ASP A 330 -4.69 9.82 -45.01
N VAL A 331 -4.66 8.55 -45.40
CA VAL A 331 -3.44 7.86 -45.85
C VAL A 331 -3.21 8.18 -47.32
N ARG A 332 -2.08 8.80 -47.63
CA ARG A 332 -1.75 9.25 -48.98
C ARG A 332 -0.89 8.24 -49.71
N GLU A 333 -1.18 8.12 -50.99
CA GLU A 333 -0.28 7.46 -51.93
C GLU A 333 0.99 8.32 -52.08
N THR A 334 2.14 7.66 -52.13
CA THR A 334 3.45 8.27 -52.36
C THR A 334 3.92 8.03 -53.79
N ASP A 335 4.91 8.79 -54.24
CA ASP A 335 5.49 8.58 -55.55
C ASP A 335 6.22 7.22 -55.61
N ALA A 336 6.19 6.58 -56.78
CA ALA A 336 6.92 5.35 -56.98
C ALA A 336 8.44 5.61 -56.94
N VAL A 337 9.17 4.72 -56.28
CA VAL A 337 10.63 4.72 -56.16
C VAL A 337 11.27 3.51 -56.84
N ALA A 338 10.47 2.49 -57.18
CA ALA A 338 10.92 1.31 -57.88
C ALA A 338 9.89 0.82 -58.92
N TYR A 339 10.35 0.03 -59.88
CA TYR A 339 9.48 -0.70 -60.82
C TYR A 339 9.99 -2.12 -61.07
N LEU A 340 9.09 -2.97 -61.56
CA LEU A 340 9.38 -4.30 -62.05
C LEU A 340 9.36 -4.29 -63.58
N ASP A 341 10.39 -4.91 -64.17
CA ASP A 341 10.57 -5.21 -65.59
C ASP A 341 10.76 -6.75 -65.74
N ARG A 342 9.69 -7.46 -66.08
CA ARG A 342 9.67 -8.93 -66.14
C ARG A 342 10.24 -9.45 -67.46
N ASP A 343 10.05 -8.73 -68.55
CA ASP A 343 10.49 -9.18 -69.88
C ASP A 343 11.85 -8.62 -70.30
N GLY A 344 12.40 -7.68 -69.54
CA GLY A 344 13.73 -7.11 -69.71
C GLY A 344 13.80 -6.08 -70.84
N ASP A 345 12.67 -5.50 -71.25
CA ASP A 345 12.61 -4.51 -72.33
C ASP A 345 12.85 -3.05 -71.88
N GLY A 346 12.90 -2.83 -70.56
CA GLY A 346 13.12 -1.54 -69.91
C GLY A 346 11.85 -0.72 -69.67
N ASP A 347 10.67 -1.23 -69.99
CA ASP A 347 9.39 -0.62 -69.66
C ASP A 347 8.85 -1.17 -68.32
N ALA A 348 8.35 -0.28 -67.46
CA ALA A 348 7.77 -0.67 -66.18
C ALA A 348 6.43 -1.38 -66.36
N GLU A 349 6.27 -2.63 -65.89
CA GLU A 349 4.95 -3.27 -65.84
C GLU A 349 4.25 -3.12 -64.48
N GLU A 350 5.02 -2.84 -63.42
CA GLU A 350 4.50 -2.59 -62.07
C GLU A 350 5.39 -1.59 -61.36
N THR A 351 4.81 -0.68 -60.57
CA THR A 351 5.54 0.36 -59.82
C THR A 351 5.32 0.21 -58.33
N TYR A 352 6.32 0.59 -57.54
CA TYR A 352 6.33 0.45 -56.10
C TYR A 352 6.78 1.75 -55.44
N THR A 353 6.06 2.14 -54.41
CA THR A 353 6.40 3.23 -53.51
C THR A 353 7.46 2.83 -52.47
N ALA A 354 7.97 3.78 -51.68
CA ALA A 354 8.84 3.42 -50.55
C ALA A 354 8.11 2.53 -49.52
N GLY A 355 6.85 2.83 -49.23
CA GLY A 355 6.01 2.02 -48.35
C GLY A 355 5.77 0.61 -48.87
N ASP A 356 5.72 0.44 -50.19
CA ASP A 356 5.66 -0.88 -50.82
C ASP A 356 6.91 -1.73 -50.54
N LEU A 357 8.10 -1.12 -50.59
CA LEU A 357 9.38 -1.80 -50.36
C LEU A 357 9.64 -2.13 -48.87
N ALA A 358 8.92 -1.49 -47.95
CA ALA A 358 8.99 -1.75 -46.50
C ALA A 358 8.43 -3.13 -46.10
N PHE A 359 7.78 -3.84 -47.02
CA PHE A 359 7.25 -5.18 -46.79
C PHE A 359 8.07 -6.22 -47.56
N PRO A 360 8.39 -7.38 -46.96
CA PRO A 360 9.13 -8.43 -47.64
C PRO A 360 8.49 -8.85 -48.96
N ARG A 361 9.27 -8.89 -50.03
CA ARG A 361 8.80 -9.18 -51.39
C ARG A 361 9.64 -10.26 -52.04
N ASP A 362 8.96 -11.14 -52.77
CA ASP A 362 9.59 -12.10 -53.68
C ASP A 362 8.90 -11.97 -55.05
N VAL A 363 9.63 -11.44 -56.03
CA VAL A 363 9.11 -11.16 -57.37
C VAL A 363 9.90 -11.93 -58.45
N GLU A 364 9.23 -12.26 -59.54
CA GLU A 364 9.86 -12.76 -60.76
C GLU A 364 10.13 -11.55 -61.67
N GLY A 365 11.32 -11.49 -62.27
CA GLY A 365 11.75 -10.38 -63.12
C GLY A 365 12.86 -9.50 -62.53
N HIS A 366 13.04 -8.33 -63.14
CA HIS A 366 14.05 -7.35 -62.79
C HIS A 366 13.44 -6.19 -62.01
N LEU A 367 13.74 -6.10 -60.72
CA LEU A 367 13.34 -4.96 -59.90
C LEU A 367 14.39 -3.84 -60.02
N VAL A 368 13.94 -2.62 -60.33
CA VAL A 368 14.78 -1.43 -60.44
C VAL A 368 14.30 -0.36 -59.45
N VAL A 369 15.17 0.04 -58.53
CA VAL A 369 14.98 1.19 -57.64
C VAL A 369 15.63 2.41 -58.30
N PHE A 370 14.83 3.41 -58.67
CA PHE A 370 15.21 4.53 -59.54
C PHE A 370 15.12 5.90 -58.85
N ASP A 371 14.52 5.98 -57.67
CA ASP A 371 14.46 7.21 -56.88
C ASP A 371 14.79 6.91 -55.42
N ASN A 372 15.17 7.96 -54.68
CA ASN A 372 15.55 7.87 -53.28
C ASN A 372 14.37 7.37 -52.44
N ALA A 373 14.65 6.43 -51.54
CA ALA A 373 13.65 5.87 -50.63
C ALA A 373 14.20 5.88 -49.20
N ALA A 374 13.45 6.47 -48.28
CA ALA A 374 13.72 6.42 -46.84
C ALA A 374 12.60 5.66 -46.15
N ILE A 375 12.94 4.54 -45.51
CA ILE A 375 12.00 3.56 -44.99
C ILE A 375 12.30 3.32 -43.51
N GLY A 376 11.35 3.61 -42.63
CA GLY A 376 11.58 3.48 -41.18
C GLY A 376 11.75 2.04 -40.67
N GLY A 377 11.44 1.04 -41.50
CA GLY A 377 11.51 -0.39 -41.18
C GLY A 377 12.52 -1.16 -42.03
N PRO A 378 12.59 -2.50 -41.87
CA PRO A 378 13.47 -3.34 -42.68
C PRO A 378 12.99 -3.42 -44.13
N VAL A 379 13.92 -3.52 -45.07
CA VAL A 379 13.67 -3.80 -46.49
C VAL A 379 14.19 -5.20 -46.79
N SER A 380 13.34 -6.07 -47.33
CA SER A 380 13.73 -7.42 -47.75
C SER A 380 13.15 -7.73 -49.13
N ILE A 381 14.02 -7.83 -50.12
CA ILE A 381 13.65 -7.95 -51.53
C ILE A 381 14.34 -9.18 -52.13
N ALA A 382 13.56 -10.07 -52.72
CA ALA A 382 14.05 -11.13 -53.60
C ALA A 382 13.51 -10.94 -55.02
N ALA A 383 14.39 -10.99 -56.02
CA ALA A 383 14.03 -10.89 -57.45
C ALA A 383 14.99 -11.70 -58.32
N ASP A 384 14.69 -11.87 -59.61
CA ASP A 384 15.66 -12.50 -60.53
C ASP A 384 16.87 -11.58 -60.72
N ARG A 385 16.61 -10.28 -60.94
CA ARG A 385 17.63 -9.24 -60.95
C ARG A 385 17.20 -8.07 -60.08
N ILE A 386 18.13 -7.48 -59.36
CA ILE A 386 17.91 -6.26 -58.59
C ILE A 386 18.87 -5.18 -59.10
N THR A 387 18.37 -3.97 -59.31
CA THR A 387 19.18 -2.78 -59.60
C THR A 387 18.76 -1.64 -58.70
N VAL A 388 19.73 -1.03 -58.03
CA VAL A 388 19.59 0.31 -57.43
C VAL A 388 20.40 1.24 -58.32
N GLU A 389 19.73 2.22 -58.93
CA GLU A 389 20.35 3.09 -59.93
C GLU A 389 21.46 3.98 -59.35
N ASP A 390 22.35 4.44 -60.23
CA ASP A 390 23.46 5.33 -59.88
C ASP A 390 22.95 6.62 -59.23
N GLY A 391 23.51 6.97 -58.08
CA GLY A 391 23.12 8.15 -57.31
C GLY A 391 21.82 8.02 -56.51
N VAL A 392 21.15 6.85 -56.52
CA VAL A 392 19.98 6.58 -55.67
C VAL A 392 20.42 6.17 -54.27
N THR A 393 19.76 6.72 -53.25
CA THR A 393 19.89 6.35 -51.84
C THR A 393 18.69 5.52 -51.39
N LEU A 394 18.97 4.33 -50.88
CA LEU A 394 18.02 3.49 -50.16
C LEU A 394 18.39 3.49 -48.67
N GLU A 395 17.61 4.20 -47.87
CA GLU A 395 17.74 4.28 -46.42
C GLU A 395 16.68 3.40 -45.75
N ALA A 396 17.08 2.50 -44.85
CA ALA A 396 16.16 1.59 -44.18
C ALA A 396 16.61 1.16 -42.78
N GLY A 397 15.70 0.60 -41.97
CA GLY A 397 16.05 0.01 -40.67
C GLY A 397 16.93 -1.24 -40.76
N SER A 398 16.90 -1.95 -41.89
CA SER A 398 17.88 -2.94 -42.35
C SER A 398 17.64 -3.21 -43.85
N ILE A 399 18.62 -3.73 -44.58
CA ILE A 399 18.48 -3.98 -46.02
C ILE A 399 18.92 -5.41 -46.34
N ASP A 400 18.03 -6.23 -46.90
CA ASP A 400 18.33 -7.57 -47.44
C ASP A 400 17.90 -7.64 -48.91
N LEU A 401 18.86 -7.70 -49.83
CA LEU A 401 18.64 -7.78 -51.27
C LEU A 401 19.14 -9.12 -51.79
N THR A 402 18.25 -9.95 -52.34
CA THR A 402 18.58 -11.28 -52.88
C THR A 402 18.23 -11.38 -54.36
N GLY A 403 19.23 -11.31 -55.24
CA GLY A 403 19.08 -11.55 -56.68
C GLY A 403 19.28 -13.03 -57.03
N ARG A 404 18.43 -13.65 -57.85
CA ARG A 404 18.67 -15.02 -58.33
C ARG A 404 19.79 -15.08 -59.38
N ASP A 405 19.89 -14.05 -60.21
CA ASP A 405 20.86 -13.96 -61.31
C ASP A 405 21.88 -12.84 -61.10
N ARG A 406 21.44 -11.67 -60.64
CA ARG A 406 22.33 -10.51 -60.46
C ARG A 406 21.79 -9.47 -59.50
N VAL A 407 22.69 -8.85 -58.74
CA VAL A 407 22.41 -7.58 -58.03
C VAL A 407 23.38 -6.50 -58.55
N SER A 408 22.85 -5.32 -58.89
CA SER A 408 23.62 -4.16 -59.32
C SER A 408 23.32 -2.95 -58.45
N LEU A 409 24.36 -2.36 -57.86
CA LEU A 409 24.31 -1.26 -56.89
C LEU A 409 25.29 -0.14 -57.27
N ALA A 410 25.74 -0.11 -58.53
CA ALA A 410 26.85 0.74 -58.94
C ALA A 410 26.55 2.22 -58.70
N GLY A 411 27.41 2.88 -57.91
CA GLY A 411 27.27 4.29 -57.52
C GLY A 411 26.04 4.64 -56.67
N SER A 412 25.29 3.64 -56.21
CA SER A 412 24.16 3.84 -55.30
C SER A 412 24.61 3.97 -53.84
N THR A 413 23.71 4.42 -52.96
CA THR A 413 23.93 4.43 -51.51
C THR A 413 22.93 3.52 -50.81
N LEU A 414 23.43 2.60 -49.98
CA LEU A 414 22.63 1.82 -49.04
C LEU A 414 22.95 2.31 -47.62
N ASP A 415 21.94 2.75 -46.87
CA ASP A 415 22.15 3.34 -45.54
C ASP A 415 21.20 2.72 -44.51
N THR A 416 21.77 2.05 -43.52
CA THR A 416 21.07 1.47 -42.36
C THR A 416 21.58 2.04 -41.04
N SER A 417 22.28 3.18 -41.11
CA SER A 417 22.84 3.84 -39.95
C SER A 417 21.76 4.23 -38.94
N SER A 418 22.12 4.12 -37.66
CA SER A 418 21.23 4.48 -36.55
C SER A 418 20.74 5.94 -36.64
N GLY A 419 19.42 6.13 -36.74
CA GLY A 419 18.79 7.45 -36.78
C GLY A 419 18.61 8.12 -35.41
N GLY A 420 18.95 7.45 -34.31
CA GLY A 420 18.72 7.93 -32.93
C GLY A 420 19.65 7.30 -31.89
N ILE A 421 19.73 7.91 -30.70
CA ILE A 421 20.74 7.59 -29.65
C ILE A 421 20.45 6.32 -28.83
N LEU A 422 19.46 5.52 -29.20
CA LEU A 422 18.97 4.36 -28.44
C LEU A 422 18.66 3.13 -29.29
N ALA A 423 18.80 3.20 -30.61
CA ALA A 423 18.50 2.10 -31.52
C ALA A 423 19.76 1.77 -32.33
N ASP A 424 20.15 0.50 -32.30
CA ASP A 424 21.31 -0.01 -33.04
C ASP A 424 21.11 0.16 -34.56
N ALA A 425 22.22 0.27 -35.29
CA ALA A 425 22.17 0.31 -36.74
C ALA A 425 21.76 -1.05 -37.30
N GLY A 426 21.09 -1.04 -38.45
CA GLY A 426 20.65 -2.26 -39.13
C GLY A 426 21.73 -2.91 -39.97
N ASP A 427 21.55 -4.20 -40.27
CA ASP A 427 22.44 -4.91 -41.18
C ASP A 427 22.14 -4.57 -42.65
N VAL A 428 23.18 -4.58 -43.49
CA VAL A 428 23.07 -4.60 -44.95
C VAL A 428 23.55 -5.95 -45.46
N THR A 429 22.65 -6.68 -46.11
CA THR A 429 22.92 -7.98 -46.71
C THR A 429 22.55 -7.98 -48.18
N VAL A 430 23.48 -8.38 -49.02
CA VAL A 430 23.29 -8.48 -50.47
C VAL A 430 23.72 -9.86 -50.94
N ARG A 431 22.80 -10.62 -51.52
CA ARG A 431 23.05 -11.97 -52.04
C ARG A 431 22.75 -12.07 -53.51
N SER A 432 23.56 -12.83 -54.25
CA SER A 432 23.31 -13.12 -55.66
C SER A 432 23.60 -14.57 -56.02
N GLY A 433 22.65 -15.22 -56.72
CA GLY A 433 22.89 -16.51 -57.37
C GLY A 433 23.78 -16.43 -58.62
N GLY A 434 24.13 -15.23 -59.07
CA GLY A 434 25.15 -14.97 -60.09
C GLY A 434 26.15 -13.93 -59.59
N ASP A 435 26.18 -12.74 -60.20
CA ASP A 435 27.16 -11.68 -59.88
C ASP A 435 26.58 -10.60 -58.95
N ILE A 436 27.44 -9.92 -58.19
CA ILE A 436 27.16 -8.63 -57.55
C ILE A 436 28.07 -7.55 -58.15
N SER A 437 27.48 -6.48 -58.68
CA SER A 437 28.22 -5.31 -59.19
C SER A 437 27.86 -4.07 -58.37
N ALA A 438 28.77 -3.65 -57.49
CA ALA A 438 28.62 -2.55 -56.55
C ALA A 438 29.81 -1.57 -56.64
N ALA A 439 30.39 -1.42 -57.83
CA ALA A 439 31.47 -0.47 -58.06
C ALA A 439 31.01 0.96 -57.75
N GLY A 440 31.79 1.69 -56.95
CA GLY A 440 31.48 3.05 -56.51
C GLY A 440 30.32 3.16 -55.51
N ALA A 441 29.75 2.05 -55.05
CA ALA A 441 28.65 2.08 -54.08
C ALA A 441 29.11 2.61 -52.71
N ILE A 442 28.21 3.27 -52.00
CA ILE A 442 28.39 3.68 -50.61
C ILE A 442 27.46 2.81 -49.75
N VAL A 443 28.01 2.11 -48.77
CA VAL A 443 27.23 1.27 -47.85
C VAL A 443 27.54 1.67 -46.42
N ARG A 444 26.52 2.06 -45.67
CA ARG A 444 26.65 2.47 -44.27
C ARG A 444 25.72 1.67 -43.39
N ALA A 445 26.27 1.17 -42.29
CA ALA A 445 25.56 0.50 -41.20
C ALA A 445 26.08 1.05 -39.87
N THR A 446 26.22 2.38 -39.78
CA THR A 446 26.99 3.02 -38.69
C THR A 446 26.15 3.26 -37.45
N GLY A 447 26.71 2.89 -36.29
CA GLY A 447 26.18 3.26 -34.99
C GLY A 447 26.57 4.68 -34.60
N ILE A 448 25.67 5.43 -33.96
CA ILE A 448 25.99 6.69 -33.30
C ILE A 448 26.30 6.48 -31.81
N ILE A 449 26.21 7.54 -31.00
CA ILE A 449 26.50 7.50 -29.57
C ILE A 449 25.60 6.48 -28.87
N PHE A 450 26.22 5.50 -28.21
CA PHE A 450 25.59 4.41 -27.42
C PHE A 450 24.91 3.28 -28.22
N THR A 451 25.08 3.22 -29.53
CA THR A 451 24.41 2.23 -30.39
C THR A 451 25.43 1.42 -31.16
N ASP A 452 25.22 0.12 -31.24
CA ASP A 452 26.09 -0.77 -32.00
C ASP A 452 25.90 -0.54 -33.50
N ALA A 453 26.96 -0.83 -34.28
CA ALA A 453 26.90 -0.79 -35.74
C ALA A 453 26.41 -2.14 -36.30
N GLY A 454 25.78 -2.10 -37.47
CA GLY A 454 25.26 -3.28 -38.15
C GLY A 454 26.30 -3.97 -39.03
N ASP A 455 26.06 -5.23 -39.36
CA ASP A 455 26.93 -6.00 -40.25
C ASP A 455 26.68 -5.66 -41.73
N ILE A 456 27.74 -5.67 -42.54
CA ILE A 456 27.66 -5.52 -44.00
C ILE A 456 28.14 -6.82 -44.67
N THR A 457 27.24 -7.52 -45.35
CA THR A 457 27.50 -8.82 -45.98
C THR A 457 27.14 -8.82 -47.47
N PHE A 458 28.10 -9.15 -48.33
CA PHE A 458 27.91 -9.32 -49.77
C PHE A 458 28.33 -10.73 -50.17
N GLU A 459 27.42 -11.54 -50.70
CA GLU A 459 27.67 -12.94 -51.04
C GLU A 459 27.15 -13.28 -52.44
N ALA A 460 28.03 -13.74 -53.33
CA ALA A 460 27.65 -14.13 -54.68
C ALA A 460 28.13 -15.54 -55.04
N GLN A 461 27.40 -16.23 -55.92
CA GLN A 461 27.88 -17.50 -56.50
C GLN A 461 29.04 -17.26 -57.48
N SER A 462 28.98 -16.18 -58.26
CA SER A 462 29.95 -15.78 -59.29
C SER A 462 30.74 -14.55 -58.84
N ASP A 463 30.93 -13.52 -59.67
CA ASP A 463 31.85 -12.42 -59.34
C ASP A 463 31.22 -11.38 -58.38
N VAL A 464 32.04 -10.81 -57.49
CA VAL A 464 31.70 -9.64 -56.65
C VAL A 464 32.66 -8.50 -56.98
N ASP A 465 32.15 -7.38 -57.47
CA ASP A 465 32.94 -6.17 -57.73
C ASP A 465 32.46 -5.01 -56.85
N VAL A 466 33.30 -4.57 -55.92
CA VAL A 466 33.06 -3.44 -55.02
C VAL A 466 34.06 -2.31 -55.24
N SER A 467 34.74 -2.30 -56.41
CA SER A 467 35.82 -1.37 -56.72
C SER A 467 35.41 0.10 -56.56
N GLY A 468 36.24 0.92 -55.91
CA GLY A 468 35.99 2.35 -55.71
C GLY A 468 34.83 2.67 -54.75
N GLY A 469 34.26 1.67 -54.07
CA GLY A 469 33.19 1.86 -53.08
C GLY A 469 33.70 2.24 -51.69
N PHE A 470 32.75 2.60 -50.81
CA PHE A 470 32.99 2.94 -49.41
C PHE A 470 32.02 2.15 -48.52
N PHE A 471 32.54 1.35 -47.59
CA PHE A 471 31.76 0.47 -46.72
C PHE A 471 32.09 0.75 -45.26
N ASP A 472 31.10 1.19 -44.49
CA ASP A 472 31.28 1.68 -43.11
C ASP A 472 30.27 1.05 -42.16
N ALA A 473 30.78 0.17 -41.29
CA ALA A 473 30.10 -0.50 -40.19
C ALA A 473 30.74 -0.10 -38.84
N SER A 474 31.18 1.17 -38.72
CA SER A 474 31.76 1.70 -37.49
C SER A 474 30.70 2.21 -36.51
N ALA A 475 30.99 2.09 -35.22
CA ALA A 475 30.17 2.61 -34.14
C ALA A 475 30.83 3.84 -33.48
N GLY A 476 29.99 4.80 -33.08
CA GLY A 476 30.44 6.05 -32.46
C GLY A 476 30.94 5.87 -31.01
N GLU A 477 32.25 6.00 -30.79
CA GLU A 477 32.84 5.96 -29.45
C GLU A 477 32.44 7.17 -28.58
N PHE A 478 32.01 6.94 -27.33
CA PHE A 478 31.69 8.02 -26.40
C PHE A 478 31.98 7.67 -24.94
N LEU A 479 32.81 8.50 -24.29
CA LEU A 479 33.16 8.48 -22.85
C LEU A 479 32.57 7.34 -22.01
N PHE A 480 33.40 6.34 -21.70
CA PHE A 480 33.08 5.14 -20.90
C PHE A 480 32.14 4.11 -21.57
N PHE A 481 31.67 4.37 -22.79
CA PHE A 481 30.92 3.44 -23.63
C PHE A 481 31.62 3.26 -24.97
N SER A 482 31.93 2.01 -25.30
CA SER A 482 32.52 1.60 -26.57
C SER A 482 31.53 0.64 -27.21
N PRO A 483 30.58 1.14 -28.03
CA PRO A 483 29.69 0.28 -28.79
C PRO A 483 30.49 -0.59 -29.76
N ASP A 484 29.94 -1.74 -30.11
CA ASP A 484 30.61 -2.71 -30.97
C ASP A 484 30.50 -2.27 -32.44
N ASN A 485 31.64 -2.29 -33.15
CA ASN A 485 31.64 -2.17 -34.61
C ASN A 485 31.03 -3.42 -35.22
N GLY A 486 30.32 -3.25 -36.34
CA GLY A 486 29.87 -4.34 -37.17
C GLY A 486 31.01 -4.98 -37.97
N SER A 487 30.74 -6.11 -38.58
CA SER A 487 31.64 -6.83 -39.45
C SER A 487 31.34 -6.55 -40.92
N ILE A 488 32.39 -6.50 -41.75
CA ILE A 488 32.24 -6.42 -43.20
C ILE A 488 32.71 -7.74 -43.82
N ARG A 489 31.84 -8.40 -44.59
CA ARG A 489 32.12 -9.67 -45.26
C ARG A 489 31.78 -9.59 -46.74
N ILE A 490 32.77 -9.86 -47.59
CA ILE A 490 32.61 -9.91 -49.05
C ILE A 490 33.04 -11.29 -49.53
N ALA A 491 32.12 -12.08 -50.07
CA ALA A 491 32.38 -13.47 -50.44
C ALA A 491 31.87 -13.81 -51.84
N SER A 492 32.67 -14.60 -52.55
CA SER A 492 32.31 -15.27 -53.80
C SER A 492 32.53 -16.77 -53.67
N ASP A 493 31.53 -17.59 -54.01
CA ASP A 493 31.63 -19.06 -53.89
C ASP A 493 32.49 -19.71 -54.98
N SER A 494 32.43 -19.18 -56.21
CA SER A 494 33.14 -19.77 -57.37
C SER A 494 33.79 -18.77 -58.31
N GLY A 495 33.62 -17.46 -58.06
CA GLY A 495 34.18 -16.38 -58.85
C GLY A 495 35.25 -15.58 -58.11
N THR A 496 35.45 -14.35 -58.57
CA THR A 496 36.45 -13.42 -58.07
C THR A 496 35.82 -12.31 -57.21
N VAL A 497 36.57 -11.82 -56.23
CA VAL A 497 36.23 -10.61 -55.48
C VAL A 497 37.19 -9.49 -55.88
N THR A 498 36.66 -8.39 -56.42
CA THR A 498 37.43 -7.21 -56.84
C THR A 498 37.18 -6.04 -55.90
N THR A 499 38.25 -5.56 -55.25
CA THR A 499 38.21 -4.47 -54.23
C THR A 499 39.14 -3.31 -54.57
N THR A 500 39.37 -3.06 -55.87
CA THR A 500 40.34 -2.05 -56.30
C THR A 500 39.87 -0.65 -55.86
N ASP A 501 40.73 0.10 -55.17
CA ASP A 501 40.42 1.44 -54.65
C ASP A 501 39.19 1.50 -53.73
N THR A 502 38.80 0.38 -53.09
CA THR A 502 37.68 0.32 -52.12
C THR A 502 38.15 0.69 -50.70
N GLU A 503 37.33 1.43 -49.97
CA GLU A 503 37.56 1.80 -48.57
C GLU A 503 36.60 1.04 -47.64
N PHE A 504 37.13 0.57 -46.51
CA PHE A 504 36.40 -0.26 -45.55
C PHE A 504 36.70 0.20 -44.12
N GLU A 505 35.65 0.39 -43.32
CA GLU A 505 35.74 0.67 -41.90
C GLU A 505 34.71 -0.20 -41.14
N PRO A 506 35.08 -1.26 -40.41
CA PRO A 506 36.43 -1.80 -40.17
C PRO A 506 36.97 -2.66 -41.34
N GLU A 507 38.17 -3.25 -41.17
CA GLU A 507 38.76 -4.14 -42.18
C GLU A 507 37.82 -5.32 -42.54
N PRO A 508 37.66 -5.65 -43.83
CA PRO A 508 36.71 -6.68 -44.26
C PRO A 508 37.31 -8.09 -44.19
N THR A 509 36.43 -9.08 -44.06
CA THR A 509 36.74 -10.47 -44.41
C THR A 509 36.42 -10.71 -45.88
N ILE A 510 37.41 -11.10 -46.66
CA ILE A 510 37.26 -11.39 -48.09
C ILE A 510 37.46 -12.88 -48.34
N GLU A 511 36.51 -13.51 -49.03
CA GLU A 511 36.58 -14.91 -49.46
C GLU A 511 36.31 -15.04 -50.96
N SER A 512 37.18 -15.73 -51.68
CA SER A 512 37.03 -15.99 -53.11
C SER A 512 37.14 -17.47 -53.41
N GLY A 513 36.18 -18.03 -54.14
CA GLY A 513 36.19 -19.41 -54.61
C GLY A 513 37.30 -19.72 -55.60
N ASP A 514 37.81 -18.69 -56.28
CA ASP A 514 38.92 -18.77 -57.24
C ASP A 514 40.28 -18.47 -56.57
N GLY A 515 40.59 -19.13 -55.44
CA GLY A 515 41.93 -19.09 -54.82
C GLY A 515 42.00 -19.21 -53.31
#